data_AF-A0A4Q3YV07-F1
#
_entry.id   AF-A0A4Q3YV07-F1
#
_cell.length_a   1.000
_cell.length_b   1.000
_cell.length_c   1.000
_cell.angle_alpha   90.00
_cell.angle_beta   90.00
_cell.angle_gamma   90.00
#
_symmetry.space_group_name_H-M   'P 1'
#
loop_
_entity.id
_entity.type
_entity.pdbx_description
1 polymer ?
#
loop_
_entity_poly.entity_id
_entity_poly.type
_entity_poly.pdbx_seq_one_letter_code
_entity_poly.pdbx_strand_id
1 'polypeptide(L)'
;MSRSIIITGASGGIGRVTARRFLAAGWRVGPIAYTAFEHAITGLTRSLSLDGRVPDIACGQIHLGNALTKMAATRMTGVRHADGSVRAEPMMAANQVAAAVLHMANLPAKTNIQFMTIMARAMPVIGCG
;
A
#
# COMPACT_ATOMS: atom_id res chain seq x y z
N MET A 1 5.94 -35.81 -1.59
CA MET A 1 6.06 -34.55 -2.36
C MET A 1 5.73 -33.40 -1.42
N SER A 2 6.69 -32.55 -1.05
CA SER A 2 6.37 -31.35 -0.24
C SER A 2 5.62 -30.36 -1.10
N ARG A 3 4.38 -30.02 -0.73
CA ARG A 3 3.57 -29.04 -1.45
C ARG A 3 3.88 -27.64 -0.94
N SER A 4 4.06 -26.70 -1.87
CA SER A 4 4.43 -25.31 -1.57
C SER A 4 3.45 -24.35 -2.22
N ILE A 5 3.20 -23.21 -1.58
CA ILE A 5 2.32 -22.15 -2.09
C ILE A 5 2.88 -20.76 -1.75
N ILE A 6 2.72 -19.82 -2.67
CA ILE A 6 3.02 -18.40 -2.47
C ILE A 6 1.71 -17.66 -2.27
N ILE A 7 1.61 -16.84 -1.22
CA ILE A 7 0.39 -16.12 -0.86
C ILE A 7 0.72 -14.64 -0.67
N THR A 8 0.14 -13.78 -1.50
CA THR A 8 0.24 -12.33 -1.39
C THR A 8 -0.71 -11.79 -0.30
N GLY A 9 -0.34 -10.67 0.31
CA GLY A 9 -1.17 -10.06 1.36
C GLY A 9 -1.31 -10.93 2.62
N ALA A 10 -0.40 -11.88 2.85
CA ALA A 10 -0.43 -12.80 3.98
C ALA A 10 -0.34 -12.08 5.35
N SER A 11 0.04 -10.80 5.35
CA SER A 11 0.08 -9.95 6.52
C SER A 11 -1.30 -9.55 7.06
N GLY A 12 -2.42 -9.77 6.34
CA GLY A 12 -3.76 -9.36 6.78
C GLY A 12 -4.93 -10.00 6.02
N GLY A 13 -6.16 -9.76 6.48
CA GLY A 13 -7.41 -10.15 5.79
C GLY A 13 -7.47 -11.61 5.33
N ILE A 14 -7.99 -11.82 4.12
CA ILE A 14 -8.14 -13.15 3.50
C ILE A 14 -6.78 -13.83 3.33
N GLY A 15 -5.74 -13.10 2.90
CA GLY A 15 -4.40 -13.65 2.71
C GLY A 15 -3.83 -14.30 3.97
N ARG A 16 -4.04 -13.69 5.14
CA ARG A 16 -3.64 -14.25 6.43
C ARG A 16 -4.39 -15.55 6.76
N VAL A 17 -5.71 -15.57 6.55
CA VAL A 17 -6.53 -16.76 6.82
C VAL A 17 -6.13 -17.91 5.90
N THR A 18 -5.95 -17.63 4.61
CA THR A 18 -5.48 -18.59 3.62
C THR A 18 -4.10 -19.14 3.97
N ALA A 19 -3.15 -18.27 4.32
CA ALA A 19 -1.80 -18.69 4.73
C ALA A 19 -1.83 -19.62 5.95
N ARG A 20 -2.64 -19.30 6.97
CA ARG A 20 -2.81 -20.17 8.14
C ARG A 20 -3.41 -21.53 7.79
N ARG A 21 -4.39 -21.56 6.88
CA ARG A 21 -5.02 -22.82 6.47
C ARG A 21 -4.05 -23.76 5.76
N PHE A 22 -3.21 -23.23 4.87
CA PHE A 22 -2.20 -24.02 4.17
C PHE A 22 -1.06 -24.48 5.09
N LEU A 23 -0.61 -23.63 6.01
CA LEU A 23 0.34 -24.03 7.06
C LEU A 23 -0.21 -25.20 7.90
N ALA A 24 -1.47 -25.10 8.34
CA ALA A 24 -2.13 -26.16 9.11
C ALA A 24 -2.31 -27.47 8.32
N ALA A 25 -2.37 -27.40 6.98
CA ALA A 25 -2.43 -28.56 6.10
C ALA A 25 -1.05 -29.16 5.77
N GLY A 26 0.03 -28.69 6.41
CA GLY A 26 1.39 -29.19 6.21
C GLY A 26 2.10 -28.67 4.96
N TRP A 27 1.59 -27.58 4.35
CA TRP A 27 2.25 -26.96 3.20
C TRP A 27 3.35 -26.00 3.63
N ARG A 28 4.37 -25.86 2.78
CA ARG A 28 5.35 -24.77 2.89
C ARG A 28 4.76 -23.51 2.31
N VAL A 29 4.58 -22.47 3.12
CA VAL A 29 3.99 -21.20 2.69
C VAL A 29 5.07 -20.14 2.55
N GLY A 30 5.16 -19.52 1.38
CA GLY A 30 5.95 -18.31 1.13
C GLY A 30 5.04 -17.08 1.20
N PRO A 31 4.94 -16.39 2.36
CA PRO A 31 4.13 -15.18 2.47
C PRO A 31 4.83 -14.02 1.77
N ILE A 32 4.12 -13.31 0.89
CA ILE A 32 4.58 -12.05 0.31
C ILE A 32 3.94 -10.89 1.09
N ALA A 33 4.80 -10.01 1.61
CA ALA A 33 4.39 -8.84 2.39
C ALA A 33 3.60 -7.85 1.53
N TYR A 34 2.68 -7.13 2.16
CA TYR A 34 1.93 -6.04 1.52
C TYR A 34 2.85 -4.99 0.87
N THR A 35 4.02 -4.73 1.47
CA THR A 35 5.03 -3.80 0.94
C THR A 35 5.63 -4.23 -0.41
N ALA A 36 5.67 -5.53 -0.72
CA ALA A 36 6.10 -6.00 -2.03
C ALA A 36 5.09 -5.61 -3.13
N PHE A 37 3.80 -5.47 -2.76
CA PHE A 37 2.77 -4.99 -3.68
C PHE A 37 2.97 -3.51 -4.03
N GLU A 38 3.38 -2.67 -3.07
CA GLU A 38 3.73 -1.27 -3.34
C GLU A 38 4.82 -1.14 -4.43
N HIS A 39 5.79 -2.06 -4.43
CA HIS A 39 6.82 -2.11 -5.48
C HIS A 39 6.28 -2.63 -6.82
N ALA A 40 5.37 -3.60 -6.81
CA ALA A 40 4.72 -4.11 -8.01
C ALA A 40 3.84 -3.03 -8.68
N ILE A 41 3.10 -2.24 -7.89
CA ILE A 41 2.29 -1.12 -8.39
C ILE A 41 3.17 -0.07 -9.06
N THR A 42 4.38 0.20 -8.55
CA THR A 42 5.35 1.09 -9.24
C THR A 42 5.69 0.60 -10.65
N GLY A 43 5.91 -0.70 -10.83
CA GLY A 43 6.13 -1.29 -12.16
C GLY A 43 4.90 -1.13 -13.06
N LEU A 44 3.71 -1.43 -12.52
CA LEU A 44 2.44 -1.33 -13.23
C LEU A 44 2.16 0.12 -13.69
N THR A 45 2.34 1.10 -12.81
CA THR A 45 2.17 2.53 -13.10
C THR A 45 3.07 2.98 -14.26
N ARG A 46 4.33 2.52 -14.28
CA ARG A 46 5.25 2.84 -15.39
C ARG A 46 4.81 2.24 -16.71
N SER A 47 4.37 0.97 -16.72
CA SER A 47 3.86 0.31 -17.93
C SER A 47 2.61 1.04 -18.44
N LEU A 48 1.62 1.27 -17.58
CA LEU A 48 0.38 1.96 -17.97
C LEU A 48 0.62 3.39 -18.43
N SER A 49 1.57 4.11 -17.81
CA SER A 49 1.93 5.46 -18.25
C SER A 49 2.66 5.47 -19.60
N LEU A 50 3.29 4.37 -20.01
CA LEU A 50 3.91 4.23 -21.33
C LEU A 50 2.83 3.89 -22.36
N ASP A 51 2.05 2.84 -22.08
CA ASP A 51 1.02 2.30 -22.98
C ASP A 51 -0.15 3.30 -23.16
N GLY A 52 -0.45 4.07 -22.11
CA GLY A 52 -1.50 5.09 -22.11
C GLY A 52 -1.21 6.32 -22.99
N ARG A 53 0.00 6.49 -23.53
CA ARG A 53 0.33 7.66 -24.37
C ARG A 53 -0.46 7.72 -25.67
N VAL A 54 -0.70 6.56 -26.29
CA VAL A 54 -1.43 6.47 -27.56
C VAL A 54 -2.92 6.79 -27.40
N PRO A 55 -3.63 6.23 -26.41
CA PRO A 55 -5.03 6.59 -26.15
C PRO A 55 -5.21 7.88 -25.33
N ASP A 56 -4.16 8.68 -25.10
CA ASP A 56 -4.17 9.91 -24.29
C ASP A 56 -4.69 9.70 -22.84
N ILE A 57 -4.22 8.63 -22.20
CA ILE A 57 -4.56 8.25 -20.83
C ILE A 57 -3.38 8.57 -19.90
N ALA A 58 -3.62 9.46 -18.92
CA ALA A 58 -2.70 9.72 -17.83
C ALA A 58 -2.76 8.59 -16.78
N CYS A 59 -1.59 8.15 -16.29
CA CYS A 59 -1.47 7.19 -15.19
C CYS A 59 -0.55 7.74 -14.11
N GLY A 60 -1.00 7.69 -12.86
CA GLY A 60 -0.24 8.17 -11.71
C GLY A 60 -0.45 7.28 -10.49
N GLN A 61 0.53 7.29 -9.60
CA GLN A 61 0.53 6.54 -8.36
C GLN A 61 0.65 7.48 -7.16
N ILE A 62 -0.14 7.19 -6.12
CA ILE A 62 -0.10 7.91 -4.87
C ILE A 62 0.32 6.98 -3.74
N HIS A 63 1.44 7.32 -3.10
CA HIS A 63 1.91 6.67 -1.89
C HIS A 63 1.33 7.38 -0.67
N LEU A 64 0.61 6.63 0.16
CA LEU A 64 -0.12 7.15 1.30
C LEU A 64 0.55 6.76 2.62
N GLY A 65 0.85 7.75 3.43
CA GLY A 65 1.11 7.57 4.85
C GLY A 65 -0.16 7.28 5.66
N ASN A 66 -0.02 7.19 6.98
CA ASN A 66 -1.12 6.88 7.88
C ASN A 66 -2.27 7.87 7.74
N ALA A 67 -3.41 7.39 7.23
CA ALA A 67 -4.65 8.14 7.16
C ALA A 67 -5.70 7.53 8.10
N LEU A 68 -6.42 8.39 8.84
CA LEU A 68 -7.46 7.97 9.75
C LEU A 68 -8.70 7.48 8.99
N THR A 69 -8.92 6.17 8.99
CA THR A 69 -10.09 5.50 8.41
C THR A 69 -10.66 4.47 9.38
N LYS A 70 -11.88 3.97 9.14
CA LYS A 70 -12.44 2.86 9.94
C LYS A 70 -11.52 1.64 9.97
N MET A 71 -10.83 1.34 8.88
CA MET A 71 -9.87 0.23 8.77
C MET A 71 -8.56 0.51 9.52
N ALA A 72 -8.14 1.77 9.60
CA ALA A 72 -6.91 2.18 10.28
C ALA A 72 -7.07 2.35 11.81
N ALA A 73 -8.29 2.22 12.35
CA ALA A 73 -8.55 2.31 13.79
C ALA A 73 -7.72 1.31 14.61
N THR A 74 -7.43 0.12 14.05
CA THR A 74 -6.56 -0.89 14.70
C THR A 74 -5.08 -0.51 14.70
N ARG A 75 -4.65 0.48 13.91
CA ARG A 75 -3.29 1.04 13.96
C ARG A 75 -3.15 2.16 15.00
N MET A 76 -4.26 2.72 15.48
CA MET A 76 -4.26 3.72 16.54
C MET A 76 -3.77 3.15 17.89
N THR A 77 -3.94 1.84 18.10
CA THR A 77 -3.46 1.16 19.30
C THR A 77 -1.94 0.93 19.31
N GLY A 78 -1.25 1.33 18.23
CA GLY A 78 0.20 1.23 18.07
C GLY A 78 0.62 0.28 16.96
N VAL A 79 1.72 0.64 16.30
CA VAL A 79 2.43 -0.20 15.33
C VAL A 79 3.83 -0.51 15.85
N ARG A 80 4.42 -1.60 15.39
CA ARG A 80 5.81 -1.96 15.73
C ARG A 80 6.78 -1.05 14.98
N HIS A 81 7.78 -0.52 15.68
CA HIS A 81 8.84 0.31 15.11
C HIS A 81 10.12 -0.52 14.91
N ALA A 82 11.08 0.06 14.20
CA ALA A 82 12.37 -0.58 13.89
C ALA A 82 13.18 -0.98 15.14
N ASP A 83 13.02 -0.25 16.25
CA ASP A 83 13.62 -0.56 17.56
C ASP A 83 12.87 -1.68 18.32
N GLY A 84 11.82 -2.24 17.73
CA GLY A 84 10.98 -3.28 18.31
C GLY A 84 9.89 -2.78 19.26
N SER A 85 9.86 -1.48 19.60
CA SER A 85 8.82 -0.88 20.43
C SER A 85 7.48 -0.83 19.69
N VAL A 86 6.37 -0.76 20.44
CA VAL A 86 5.03 -0.54 19.89
C VAL A 86 4.56 0.83 20.34
N ARG A 87 4.34 1.73 19.38
CA ARG A 87 3.89 3.10 19.67
C ARG A 87 2.90 3.59 18.61
N ALA A 88 2.03 4.49 19.02
CA ALA A 88 1.11 5.16 18.10
C ALA A 88 1.91 6.06 17.14
N GLU A 89 1.45 6.14 15.90
CA GLU A 89 2.02 7.03 14.90
C GLU A 89 1.05 8.17 14.56
N PRO A 90 1.55 9.35 14.21
CA PRO A 90 0.72 10.44 13.71
C PRO A 90 -0.08 10.00 12.48
N MET A 91 -1.32 10.48 12.39
CA MET A 91 -2.21 10.20 11.27
C MET A 91 -2.71 11.51 10.66
N MET A 92 -2.89 11.52 9.35
CA MET A 92 -3.59 12.59 8.63
C MET A 92 -5.08 12.25 8.51
N ALA A 93 -5.91 13.26 8.31
CA ALA A 93 -7.32 13.03 8.05
C ALA A 93 -7.52 12.49 6.63
N ALA A 94 -8.42 11.51 6.44
CA ALA A 94 -8.63 10.89 5.14
C ALA A 94 -9.10 11.87 4.05
N ASN A 95 -9.75 12.97 4.42
CA ASN A 95 -10.12 14.04 3.49
C ASN A 95 -8.90 14.74 2.87
N GLN A 96 -7.74 14.76 3.55
CA GLN A 96 -6.50 15.31 3.00
C GLN A 96 -5.95 14.42 1.87
N VAL A 97 -6.10 13.10 2.00
CA VAL A 97 -5.79 12.14 0.92
C VAL A 97 -6.74 12.35 -0.26
N ALA A 98 -8.04 12.49 0.00
CA ALA A 98 -9.03 12.74 -1.05
C ALA A 98 -8.74 14.05 -1.81
N ALA A 99 -8.34 15.12 -1.10
CA ALA A 99 -7.94 16.38 -1.73
C ALA A 99 -6.70 16.23 -2.63
N ALA A 100 -5.72 15.42 -2.22
CA ALA A 100 -4.54 15.13 -3.03
C ALA A 100 -4.88 14.36 -4.32
N VAL A 101 -5.75 13.34 -4.21
CA VAL A 101 -6.26 12.60 -5.38
C VAL A 101 -7.06 13.52 -6.31
N LEU A 102 -7.91 14.38 -5.76
CA LEU A 102 -8.67 15.37 -6.53
C LEU A 102 -7.74 16.36 -7.26
N HIS A 103 -6.65 16.78 -6.61
CA HIS A 103 -5.65 17.62 -7.26
C HIS A 103 -4.99 16.92 -8.46
N MET A 104 -4.62 15.64 -8.33
CA MET A 104 -4.09 14.85 -9.45
C MET A 104 -5.08 14.76 -10.61
N ALA A 105 -6.36 14.52 -10.31
CA ALA A 105 -7.42 14.39 -11.31
C ALA A 105 -7.77 15.71 -12.03
N ASN A 106 -7.62 16.85 -11.35
CA ASN A 106 -7.94 18.17 -11.88
C ASN A 106 -6.82 18.81 -12.73
N LEU A 107 -5.72 18.10 -12.97
CA LEU A 107 -4.66 18.60 -13.84
C LEU A 107 -5.15 18.73 -15.28
N PRO A 108 -4.61 19.69 -16.06
CA PRO A 108 -4.84 19.73 -17.49
C PRO A 108 -4.46 18.39 -18.14
N ALA A 109 -5.18 17.97 -19.19
CA ALA A 109 -4.94 16.68 -19.87
C ALA A 109 -3.47 16.47 -20.32
N LYS A 110 -2.73 17.56 -20.57
CA LYS A 110 -1.31 17.54 -20.95
C LYS A 110 -0.34 17.46 -19.77
N THR A 111 -0.83 17.34 -18.54
CA THR A 111 -0.03 17.36 -17.31
C THR A 111 -0.39 16.15 -16.47
N ASN A 112 0.63 15.46 -15.98
CA ASN A 112 0.44 14.26 -15.18
C ASN A 112 1.35 14.32 -13.94
N ILE A 113 0.79 14.01 -12.77
CA ILE A 113 1.58 13.66 -11.60
C ILE A 113 1.76 12.14 -11.61
N GLN A 114 2.92 11.70 -12.07
CA GLN A 114 3.18 10.27 -12.21
C GLN A 114 3.40 9.58 -10.86
N PHE A 115 4.01 10.28 -9.90
CA PHE A 115 4.22 9.79 -8.54
C PHE A 115 3.97 10.92 -7.54
N MET A 116 3.15 10.66 -6.53
CA MET A 116 2.90 11.55 -5.40
C MET A 116 3.08 10.80 -4.09
N THR A 117 3.68 11.44 -3.09
CA THR A 117 3.70 10.94 -1.71
C THR A 117 3.01 11.96 -0.81
N ILE A 118 2.05 11.50 0.00
CA ILE A 118 1.41 12.30 1.03
C ILE A 118 1.38 11.51 2.34
N MET A 119 1.75 12.14 3.45
CA MET A 119 1.85 11.50 4.76
C MET A 119 1.60 12.49 5.89
N ALA A 120 1.29 11.97 7.09
CA ALA A 120 1.25 12.79 8.29
C ALA A 120 2.64 13.39 8.56
N ARG A 121 2.72 14.71 8.79
CA ARG A 121 3.98 15.46 8.85
C ARG A 121 5.03 14.89 9.82
N ALA A 122 4.58 14.39 10.97
CA ALA A 122 5.47 13.89 12.03
C ALA A 122 5.67 12.37 11.99
N MET A 123 5.18 11.70 10.94
CA MET A 123 5.35 10.26 10.77
C MET A 123 6.80 9.94 10.34
N PRO A 124 7.43 8.87 10.86
CA PRO A 124 8.86 8.64 10.68
C PRO A 124 9.27 8.22 9.27
N VAL A 125 8.43 7.44 8.58
CA VAL A 125 8.73 6.92 7.23
C VAL A 125 7.44 6.58 6.50
N ILE A 126 7.45 6.65 5.17
CA ILE A 126 6.37 6.22 4.27
C ILE A 126 6.31 4.68 4.22
N GLY A 127 5.13 4.11 4.43
CA GLY A 127 4.86 2.66 4.34
C GLY A 127 4.40 2.04 5.66
N CYS A 128 3.80 0.85 5.58
CA CYS A 128 3.50 0.02 6.75
C CYS A 128 4.64 -0.99 6.94
N GLY A 129 5.66 -0.66 7.71
CA GLY A 129 6.81 -1.53 7.96
C GLY A 129 7.55 -1.17 9.22
#